data_AF-B6RQR8-F1
#
_entry.id   AF-B6RQR8-F1
#
_cell.length_a   1.000
_cell.length_b   1.000
_cell.length_c   1.000
_cell.angle_alpha   90.00
_cell.angle_beta   90.00
_cell.angle_gamma   90.00
#
_symmetry.space_group_name_H-M   'P 1'
#
loop_
_entity.id
_entity.type
_entity.pdbx_description
1 polymer ?
#
loop_
_entity_poly.entity_id
_entity_poly.type
_entity_poly.pdbx_seq_one_letter_code
_entity_poly.pdbx_strand_id
1 'polypeptide(L)'
;MGVFNYEAETPSVIPAARLFKSYVLDGDKLIPKVAPQAISSVENVGGNGGPGTIKNITFAEGSPFKFVKERVDEVDNANFKYNYTVIEGDVLGDKLEKVSHELKIVAAPGGGSIVKISSKFHAKGDHEVNAEKMKGAKEMAEKLLRAVESYLLAHTAEYN
;
A
#
# COMPACT_ATOMS: atom_id res chain seq x y z
N MET A 1 -3.25 25.55 2.02
CA MET A 1 -2.95 24.14 1.67
C MET A 1 -3.09 23.28 2.92
N GLY A 2 -4.23 22.60 3.05
CA GLY A 2 -4.48 21.69 4.16
C GLY A 2 -3.76 20.34 3.98
N VAL A 3 -3.18 19.83 5.06
CA VAL A 3 -2.66 18.45 5.12
C VAL A 3 -3.48 17.70 6.16
N PHE A 4 -4.09 16.59 5.73
CA PHE A 4 -4.88 15.73 6.62
C PHE A 4 -4.11 14.44 6.85
N ASN A 5 -3.93 14.10 8.13
CA ASN A 5 -3.18 12.90 8.53
C ASN A 5 -4.15 11.84 9.03
N TYR A 6 -3.87 10.60 8.67
CA TYR A 6 -4.59 9.42 9.13
C TYR A 6 -3.58 8.34 9.52
N GLU A 7 -3.82 7.67 10.65
CA GLU A 7 -2.97 6.59 11.14
C GLU A 7 -3.81 5.35 11.43
N ALA A 8 -3.26 4.18 11.12
CA ALA A 8 -3.86 2.89 11.40
C ALA A 8 -2.82 1.85 11.78
N GLU A 9 -3.20 0.96 12.68
CA GLU A 9 -2.44 -0.24 13.02
C GLU A 9 -3.31 -1.48 12.78
N THR A 10 -2.77 -2.44 12.03
CA THR A 10 -3.46 -3.70 11.71
C THR A 10 -2.57 -4.89 12.10
N PRO A 11 -3.04 -5.79 12.98
CA PRO A 11 -2.28 -6.98 13.33
C PRO A 11 -2.35 -8.03 12.20
N SER A 12 -1.22 -8.72 12.00
CA SER A 12 -1.09 -9.89 11.15
C SER A 12 -0.45 -11.04 11.91
N VAL A 13 -0.86 -12.27 11.60
CA VAL A 13 -0.24 -13.47 12.15
C VAL A 13 1.08 -13.82 11.45
N ILE A 14 1.43 -13.12 10.37
CA ILE A 14 2.67 -13.35 9.61
C ILE A 14 3.84 -12.61 10.26
N PRO A 15 5.02 -13.24 10.42
CA PRO A 15 6.22 -12.56 10.90
C PRO A 15 6.61 -11.35 10.05
N ALA A 16 7.14 -10.30 10.69
CA ALA A 16 7.40 -9.01 10.04
C ALA A 16 8.29 -9.10 8.78
N ALA A 17 9.40 -9.85 8.85
CA ALA A 17 10.32 -10.01 7.72
C ALA A 17 9.67 -10.70 6.52
N ARG A 18 8.91 -11.77 6.78
CA ARG A 18 8.19 -12.53 5.77
C ARG A 18 7.11 -11.67 5.11
N LEU A 19 6.33 -10.95 5.92
CA LEU A 19 5.30 -10.05 5.43
C LEU A 19 5.89 -8.89 4.62
N PHE A 20 7.01 -8.30 5.06
CA PHE A 20 7.67 -7.23 4.33
C PHE A 20 8.16 -7.71 2.95
N LYS A 21 8.82 -8.86 2.90
CA LYS A 21 9.28 -9.47 1.64
C LYS A 21 8.12 -9.71 0.67
N SER A 22 7.03 -10.31 1.13
CA SER A 22 5.90 -10.68 0.27
C SER A 22 4.96 -9.52 -0.10
N TYR A 23 4.64 -8.64 0.86
CA TYR A 23 3.64 -7.59 0.69
C TYR A 23 4.25 -6.32 0.10
N VAL A 24 5.50 -6.01 0.44
CA VAL A 24 6.18 -4.78 0.01
C VAL A 24 7.12 -5.04 -1.15
N LEU A 25 8.11 -5.93 -0.97
CA LEU A 25 9.19 -6.11 -1.95
C LEU A 25 8.71 -6.83 -3.22
N ASP A 26 7.95 -7.93 -3.06
CA ASP A 26 7.35 -8.70 -4.16
C ASP A 26 5.84 -8.42 -4.33
N GLY A 27 5.35 -7.33 -3.74
CA GLY A 27 3.93 -6.98 -3.78
C GLY A 27 3.41 -6.72 -5.20
N ASP A 28 4.27 -6.26 -6.10
CA ASP A 28 3.96 -6.05 -7.53
C ASP A 28 3.57 -7.34 -8.24
N LYS A 29 4.12 -8.48 -7.83
CA LYS A 29 3.79 -9.81 -8.37
C LYS A 29 2.71 -10.50 -7.55
N LEU A 30 2.83 -10.44 -6.23
CA LEU A 30 1.97 -11.22 -5.34
C LEU A 30 0.56 -10.65 -5.26
N ILE A 31 0.40 -9.33 -5.17
CA ILE A 31 -0.92 -8.71 -4.95
C ILE A 31 -1.87 -8.99 -6.11
N PRO A 32 -1.50 -8.78 -7.40
CA PRO A 32 -2.39 -9.14 -8.52
C PRO A 32 -2.73 -10.63 -8.56
N LYS A 33 -1.81 -11.51 -8.11
CA LYS A 33 -2.03 -12.97 -8.07
C LYS A 33 -3.08 -13.35 -7.03
N VAL A 34 -3.05 -12.76 -5.84
CA VAL A 34 -3.91 -13.16 -4.70
C VAL A 34 -5.19 -12.34 -4.60
N ALA A 35 -5.24 -11.16 -5.20
CA ALA A 35 -6.40 -10.29 -5.24
C ALA A 35 -6.68 -9.73 -6.66
N PRO A 36 -6.79 -10.59 -7.69
CA PRO A 36 -7.00 -10.15 -9.09
C PRO A 36 -8.30 -9.36 -9.29
N GLN A 37 -9.31 -9.61 -8.45
CA GLN A 37 -10.58 -8.87 -8.41
C GLN A 37 -10.43 -7.42 -7.92
N ALA A 38 -9.27 -7.07 -7.37
CA ALA A 38 -9.01 -5.78 -6.75
C ALA A 38 -7.93 -5.02 -7.55
N ILE A 39 -6.81 -5.69 -7.87
CA ILE A 39 -5.71 -5.16 -8.66
C ILE A 39 -5.45 -6.11 -9.82
N SER A 40 -5.53 -5.58 -11.05
CA SER A 40 -5.32 -6.36 -12.27
C SER A 40 -3.83 -6.47 -12.62
N SER A 41 -3.07 -5.37 -12.51
CA SER A 41 -1.63 -5.36 -12.73
C SER A 41 -0.90 -4.33 -11.88
N VAL A 42 0.38 -4.58 -11.64
CA VAL A 42 1.34 -3.61 -11.11
C VAL A 42 2.54 -3.61 -12.03
N GLU A 43 2.86 -2.47 -12.61
CA GLU A 43 3.91 -2.31 -13.61
C GLU A 43 4.93 -1.29 -13.13
N ASN A 44 6.22 -1.66 -13.16
CA ASN A 44 7.28 -0.67 -12.95
C ASN A 44 7.46 0.14 -14.25
N VAL A 45 7.13 1.44 -14.19
CA VAL A 45 7.23 2.35 -15.34
C VAL A 45 8.56 3.11 -15.38
N GLY A 46 9.40 2.96 -14.35
CA GLY A 46 10.73 3.55 -14.31
C GLY A 46 11.37 3.40 -12.93
N GLY A 47 12.67 3.09 -12.90
CA GLY A 47 13.45 2.89 -11.67
C GLY A 47 13.76 1.42 -11.40
N ASN A 48 14.49 1.18 -10.31
CA ASN A 48 15.08 -0.13 -9.98
C ASN A 48 14.42 -0.83 -8.78
N GLY A 49 13.27 -0.34 -8.31
CA GLY A 49 12.57 -0.83 -7.13
C GLY A 49 12.85 -0.03 -5.84
N GLY A 50 13.88 0.81 -5.82
CA GLY A 50 14.21 1.71 -4.69
C GLY A 50 13.59 3.11 -4.81
N PRO A 51 14.03 4.07 -3.97
CA PRO A 51 13.57 5.46 -4.01
C PRO A 51 13.63 6.07 -5.41
N GLY A 52 12.56 6.76 -5.81
CA GLY A 52 12.36 7.32 -7.14
C GLY A 52 11.69 6.38 -8.15
N THR A 53 11.56 5.08 -7.83
CA THR A 53 10.84 4.14 -8.71
C THR A 53 9.37 4.51 -8.82
N ILE A 54 8.82 4.48 -10.02
CA ILE A 54 7.41 4.73 -10.29
C ILE A 54 6.74 3.42 -10.66
N LYS A 55 5.67 3.07 -9.96
CA LYS A 55 4.82 1.92 -10.22
C LYS A 55 3.45 2.41 -10.71
N ASN A 56 2.96 1.83 -11.80
CA ASN A 56 1.59 2.01 -12.26
C ASN A 56 0.76 0.80 -11.78
N ILE A 57 -0.27 1.07 -10.98
CA ILE A 57 -1.19 0.06 -10.46
C ILE A 57 -2.49 0.21 -11.21
N THR A 58 -2.91 -0.85 -11.90
CA THR A 58 -4.20 -0.90 -12.60
C THR A 58 -5.18 -1.67 -11.71
N PHE A 59 -6.34 -1.08 -11.45
CA PHE A 59 -7.40 -1.76 -10.70
C PHE A 59 -8.17 -2.73 -11.61
N ALA A 60 -8.89 -3.67 -11.00
CA ALA A 60 -9.74 -4.59 -11.73
C ALA A 60 -10.94 -3.89 -12.39
N GLU A 61 -11.49 -4.52 -13.43
CA GLU A 61 -12.71 -4.05 -14.09
C GLU A 61 -13.88 -3.94 -13.09
N GLY A 62 -14.63 -2.84 -13.15
CA GLY A 62 -15.69 -2.53 -12.18
C GLY A 62 -15.23 -1.77 -10.93
N SER A 63 -13.93 -1.55 -10.75
CA SER A 63 -13.41 -0.62 -9.74
C SER A 63 -13.87 0.83 -10.02
N PRO A 64 -14.16 1.63 -8.98
CA PRO A 64 -14.47 3.06 -9.15
C PRO A 64 -13.27 3.88 -9.67
N PHE A 65 -12.06 3.34 -9.58
CA PHE A 65 -10.82 3.94 -10.07
C PHE A 65 -10.17 3.02 -11.09
N LYS A 66 -9.56 3.57 -12.14
CA LYS A 66 -8.89 2.78 -13.18
C LYS A 66 -7.44 2.49 -12.82
N PHE A 67 -6.71 3.50 -12.37
CA PHE A 67 -5.30 3.34 -12.02
C PHE A 67 -4.82 4.36 -10.98
N VAL A 68 -3.66 4.06 -10.40
CA VAL A 68 -2.80 5.01 -9.68
C VAL A 68 -1.35 4.85 -10.10
N LYS A 69 -0.59 5.95 -10.09
CA LYS A 69 0.87 5.90 -10.11
C LYS A 69 1.42 6.29 -8.76
N GLU A 70 2.28 5.41 -8.26
CA GLU A 70 2.94 5.56 -6.98
C GLU A 70 4.43 5.71 -7.22
N ARG A 71 5.05 6.68 -6.54
CA ARG A 71 6.50 6.81 -6.47
C ARG A 71 6.99 6.27 -5.14
N VAL A 72 7.98 5.39 -5.17
CA VAL A 72 8.69 4.94 -3.98
C VAL A 72 9.53 6.11 -3.44
N ASP A 73 9.35 6.45 -2.17
CA ASP A 73 10.11 7.50 -1.49
C ASP A 73 11.21 6.91 -0.61
N GLU A 74 10.96 5.77 0.03
CA GLU A 74 11.92 5.10 0.91
C GLU A 74 11.70 3.58 0.92
N VAL A 75 12.79 2.82 0.96
CA VAL A 75 12.76 1.38 1.25
C VAL A 75 13.85 1.09 2.28
N ASP A 76 13.44 0.73 3.50
CA ASP A 76 14.34 0.36 4.58
C ASP A 76 14.13 -1.11 4.94
N ASN A 77 14.97 -1.97 4.37
CA ASN A 77 14.94 -3.41 4.60
C ASN A 77 15.33 -3.79 6.04
N ALA A 78 16.12 -2.96 6.72
CA ALA A 78 16.59 -3.25 8.07
C ALA A 78 15.50 -3.00 9.12
N ASN A 79 14.67 -1.96 8.90
CA ASN A 79 13.61 -1.57 9.82
C ASN A 79 12.19 -1.88 9.32
N PHE A 80 12.07 -2.60 8.21
CA PHE A 80 10.81 -2.93 7.52
C PHE A 80 9.92 -1.71 7.30
N LYS A 81 10.52 -0.62 6.78
CA LYS A 81 9.80 0.59 6.39
C LYS A 81 9.72 0.72 4.89
N TYR A 82 8.60 1.25 4.43
CA TYR A 82 8.36 1.53 3.03
C TYR A 82 7.50 2.77 2.92
N ASN A 83 8.02 3.79 2.25
CA ASN A 83 7.31 5.02 2.03
C ASN A 83 7.07 5.20 0.53
N TYR A 84 5.89 5.66 0.17
CA TYR A 84 5.54 5.93 -1.21
C TYR A 84 4.51 7.05 -1.29
N THR A 85 4.48 7.72 -2.43
CA THR A 85 3.56 8.82 -2.72
C THR A 85 2.73 8.48 -3.94
N VAL A 86 1.40 8.54 -3.83
CA VAL A 86 0.51 8.57 -4.98
C VAL A 86 0.65 9.93 -5.66
N ILE A 87 1.20 9.93 -6.88
CA ILE A 87 1.53 11.13 -7.66
C ILE A 87 0.58 11.35 -8.84
N GLU A 88 -0.14 10.32 -9.26
CA GLU A 88 -1.11 10.38 -10.36
C GLU A 88 -2.20 9.33 -10.14
N GLY A 89 -3.37 9.53 -10.71
CA GLY A 89 -4.46 8.55 -10.71
C GLY A 89 -5.81 9.14 -10.33
N ASP A 90 -6.86 8.42 -10.69
CA ASP A 90 -8.25 8.84 -10.52
C ASP A 90 -8.61 9.08 -9.04
N VAL A 91 -7.88 8.44 -8.12
CA VAL A 91 -8.07 8.58 -6.68
C VAL A 91 -7.81 10.01 -6.18
N LEU A 92 -6.88 10.73 -6.82
CA LEU A 92 -6.52 12.10 -6.42
C LEU A 92 -7.62 13.09 -6.83
N GLY A 93 -8.17 12.92 -8.04
CA GLY A 93 -9.15 13.82 -8.64
C GLY A 93 -8.73 15.29 -8.61
N ASP A 94 -9.73 16.18 -8.51
CA ASP A 94 -9.49 17.63 -8.57
C ASP A 94 -9.11 18.25 -7.22
N LYS A 95 -9.20 17.48 -6.12
CA LYS A 95 -9.07 18.00 -4.76
C LYS A 95 -7.74 17.67 -4.08
N LEU A 96 -7.06 16.60 -4.49
CA LEU A 96 -5.79 16.19 -3.90
C LEU A 96 -4.64 16.45 -4.87
N GLU A 97 -3.54 16.99 -4.34
CA GLU A 97 -2.28 17.14 -5.05
C GLU A 97 -1.54 15.79 -5.05
N LYS A 98 -1.46 15.15 -3.88
CA LYS A 98 -0.81 13.86 -3.67
C LYS A 98 -1.27 13.23 -2.36
N VAL A 99 -0.99 11.93 -2.20
CA VAL A 99 -1.13 11.23 -0.93
C VAL A 99 0.17 10.53 -0.61
N SER A 100 0.77 10.85 0.53
CA SER A 100 2.02 10.23 0.98
C SER A 100 1.70 9.17 2.03
N HIS A 101 2.28 7.99 1.88
CA HIS A 101 2.10 6.87 2.79
C HIS A 101 3.43 6.49 3.44
N GLU A 102 3.41 6.29 4.75
CA GLU A 102 4.50 5.75 5.53
C GLU A 102 4.05 4.41 6.12
N LEU A 103 4.64 3.31 5.63
CA LEU A 103 4.36 1.97 6.11
C LEU A 103 5.53 1.48 6.94
N LYS A 104 5.23 0.90 8.11
CA LYS A 104 6.20 0.21 8.95
C LYS A 104 5.63 -1.09 9.48
N ILE A 105 6.37 -2.19 9.35
CA ILE A 105 5.99 -3.49 9.91
C ILE A 105 6.85 -3.77 11.13
N VAL A 106 6.24 -3.98 12.28
CA VAL A 106 6.94 -4.32 13.52
C VAL A 106 6.57 -5.72 13.99
N ALA A 107 7.50 -6.43 14.62
CA ALA A 107 7.21 -7.72 15.22
C ALA A 107 6.18 -7.57 16.35
N ALA A 108 5.22 -8.49 16.41
CA ALA A 108 4.25 -8.57 17.50
C ALA A 108 4.67 -9.65 18.52
N PRO A 109 4.31 -9.50 19.80
CA PRO A 109 4.37 -10.61 20.74
C PRO A 109 3.60 -11.82 20.18
N GLY A 110 4.19 -13.02 20.22
CA GLY A 110 3.55 -14.24 19.69
C GLY A 110 3.94 -14.61 18.24
N GLY A 111 4.94 -13.94 17.65
CA GLY A 111 5.54 -14.36 16.38
C GLY A 111 4.88 -13.79 15.11
N GLY A 112 3.82 -12.99 15.26
CA GLY A 112 3.20 -12.23 14.17
C GLY A 112 3.83 -10.85 13.96
N SER A 113 3.07 -9.94 13.38
CA SER A 113 3.47 -8.55 13.15
C SER A 113 2.32 -7.55 13.29
N ILE A 114 2.67 -6.27 13.39
CA ILE A 114 1.74 -5.14 13.34
C ILE A 114 2.17 -4.26 12.17
N VAL A 115 1.26 -4.08 11.20
CA VAL A 115 1.44 -3.15 10.09
C VAL A 115 0.92 -1.79 10.53
N LYS A 116 1.81 -0.80 10.57
CA LYS A 116 1.50 0.60 10.89
C LYS A 116 1.53 1.40 9.60
N ILE A 117 0.46 2.14 9.32
CA ILE A 117 0.35 3.00 8.15
C ILE A 117 -0.01 4.41 8.60
N SER A 118 0.76 5.39 8.17
CA SER A 118 0.42 6.81 8.24
C SER A 118 0.19 7.33 6.82
N SER A 119 -0.92 8.02 6.60
CA SER A 119 -1.33 8.56 5.30
C SER A 119 -1.52 10.07 5.42
N LYS A 120 -0.84 10.83 4.57
CA LYS A 120 -0.88 12.29 4.52
C LYS A 120 -1.52 12.73 3.22
N PHE A 121 -2.73 13.28 3.30
CA PHE A 121 -3.49 13.77 2.16
C PHE A 121 -3.21 15.25 1.97
N HIS A 122 -2.59 15.60 0.85
CA HIS A 122 -2.26 16.98 0.51
C HIS A 122 -3.37 17.55 -0.38
N ALA A 123 -4.18 18.47 0.16
CA ALA A 123 -5.27 19.09 -0.58
C ALA A 123 -4.76 20.21 -1.50
N LYS A 124 -5.37 20.32 -2.70
CA LYS A 124 -5.21 21.47 -3.58
C LYS A 124 -5.96 22.66 -2.95
N GLY A 125 -5.28 23.79 -2.78
CA GLY A 125 -5.88 25.00 -2.18
C GLY A 125 -6.44 24.75 -0.77
N ASP A 126 -7.69 25.15 -0.56
CA ASP A 126 -8.41 25.06 0.72
C ASP A 126 -9.54 24.01 0.68
N HIS A 127 -9.41 23.00 -0.20
CA HIS A 127 -10.37 21.90 -0.26
C HIS A 127 -10.29 21.00 0.98
N GLU A 128 -11.45 20.62 1.52
CA GLU A 128 -11.55 19.58 2.55
C GLU A 128 -11.36 18.18 1.95
N VAL A 129 -10.65 17.33 2.68
CA VAL A 129 -10.47 15.91 2.33
C VAL A 129 -11.61 15.10 2.94
N ASN A 130 -12.37 14.41 2.08
CA ASN A 130 -13.55 13.63 2.48
C ASN A 130 -13.14 12.37 3.27
N ALA A 131 -13.66 12.23 4.50
CA ALA A 131 -13.45 11.07 5.37
C ALA A 131 -13.93 9.73 4.75
N GLU A 132 -14.96 9.74 3.91
CA GLU A 132 -15.45 8.53 3.23
C GLU A 132 -14.43 7.93 2.27
N LYS A 133 -13.67 8.79 1.55
CA LYS A 133 -12.59 8.33 0.68
C LYS A 133 -11.47 7.68 1.48
N MET A 134 -11.15 8.23 2.66
CA MET A 134 -10.16 7.62 3.57
C MET A 134 -10.61 6.24 4.05
N LYS A 135 -11.90 6.10 4.38
CA LYS A 135 -12.48 4.81 4.80
C LYS A 135 -12.39 3.76 3.69
N GLY A 136 -12.75 4.10 2.45
CA GLY A 136 -12.65 3.19 1.31
C GLY A 136 -11.21 2.72 1.05
N ALA A 137 -10.23 3.63 1.13
CA ALA A 137 -8.82 3.29 0.99
C ALA A 137 -8.34 2.33 2.10
N LYS A 138 -8.77 2.55 3.35
CA LYS A 138 -8.47 1.67 4.47
C LYS A 138 -9.03 0.26 4.26
N GLU A 139 -10.30 0.15 3.90
CA GLU A 139 -10.95 -1.15 3.67
C GLU A 139 -10.28 -1.93 2.54
N MET A 140 -9.86 -1.23 1.47
CA MET A 140 -9.09 -1.83 0.39
C MET A 140 -7.72 -2.35 0.88
N ALA A 141 -6.96 -1.52 1.60
CA ALA A 141 -5.65 -1.91 2.13
C ALA A 141 -5.75 -3.12 3.06
N GLU A 142 -6.76 -3.16 3.94
CA GLU A 142 -7.00 -4.28 4.83
C GLU A 142 -7.38 -5.56 4.05
N LYS A 143 -8.24 -5.47 3.03
CA LYS A 143 -8.57 -6.61 2.17
C LYS A 143 -7.34 -7.18 1.47
N LEU A 144 -6.48 -6.31 0.93
CA LEU A 144 -5.24 -6.73 0.28
C LEU A 144 -4.28 -7.42 1.26
N LEU A 145 -4.13 -6.86 2.46
CA LEU A 145 -3.32 -7.47 3.53
C LEU A 145 -3.84 -8.87 3.90
N ARG A 146 -5.15 -9.04 4.07
CA ARG A 146 -5.77 -10.33 4.40
C ARG A 146 -5.64 -11.36 3.27
N ALA A 147 -5.69 -10.93 2.02
CA ALA A 147 -5.47 -11.80 0.87
C ALA A 147 -4.03 -12.34 0.85
N VAL A 148 -3.03 -11.47 1.08
CA VAL A 148 -1.63 -11.87 1.17
C VAL A 148 -1.37 -12.76 2.39
N GLU A 149 -1.93 -12.43 3.55
CA GLU A 149 -1.86 -13.26 4.76
C GLU A 149 -2.40 -14.66 4.52
N SER A 150 -3.60 -14.78 3.94
CA SER A 150 -4.22 -16.06 3.60
C SER A 150 -3.33 -16.89 2.67
N TYR A 151 -2.73 -16.25 1.66
CA TYR A 151 -1.80 -16.92 0.75
C TYR A 151 -0.57 -17.46 1.49
N LEU A 152 0.06 -16.65 2.34
CA LEU A 152 1.29 -17.05 3.06
C LEU A 152 1.05 -18.14 4.11
N LEU A 153 -0.15 -18.20 4.69
CA LEU A 153 -0.58 -19.30 5.56
C LEU A 153 -0.74 -20.61 4.79
N ALA A 154 -1.25 -20.55 3.55
CA ALA A 154 -1.38 -21.73 2.69
C ALA A 154 -0.05 -22.17 2.05
N HIS A 155 0.92 -21.26 1.89
CA HIS A 155 2.20 -21.49 1.21
C HIS A 155 3.37 -21.27 2.16
N THR A 156 3.47 -22.07 3.23
CA THR A 156 4.42 -21.88 4.33
C THR A 156 5.90 -21.95 3.94
N ALA A 157 6.24 -22.54 2.79
CA ALA A 157 7.61 -22.61 2.28
C ALA A 157 8.06 -21.33 1.54
N GLU A 158 7.12 -20.48 1.11
CA GLU A 158 7.42 -19.27 0.34
C GLU A 158 7.73 -18.07 1.27
N TYR A 159 8.61 -17.17 0.80
CA TYR A 159 8.96 -15.91 1.46
C TYR A 159 9.56 -16.02 2.87
N ASN A 160 10.10 -17.19 3.23
CA ASN A 160 10.93 -17.35 4.42
C ASN A 160 12.26 -16.58 4.33
#